data_AF-A0A1L5F8M9-F1
#
_entry.id   AF-A0A1L5F8M9-F1
#
_cell.length_a   1.000
_cell.length_b   1.000
_cell.length_c   1.000
_cell.angle_alpha   90.00
_cell.angle_beta   90.00
_cell.angle_gamma   90.00
#
_symmetry.space_group_name_H-M   'P 1'
#
loop_
_entity.id
_entity.type
_entity.pdbx_description
1 polymer ?
#
loop_
_entity_poly.entity_id
_entity_poly.type
_entity_poly.pdbx_seq_one_letter_code
_entity_poly.pdbx_strand_id
1 'polypeptide(L)'
;MGVSLMALQKTINLSNGLVASNAYIRIDTINGYKGRLDISVNSYISQADFQGGKGYLEQKFYHFAPSIEDSAPNFIKQGYEHLKTLDEFKDAIDLLDEGQTTQ
;
A
#
# COMPACT_ATOMS: atom_id res chain seq x y z
N MET A 1 -18.13 -9.49 -1.78
CA MET A 1 -17.03 -9.18 -0.84
C MET A 1 -16.49 -7.82 -1.24
N GLY A 2 -16.69 -6.80 -0.41
CA GLY A 2 -16.08 -5.49 -0.63
C GLY A 2 -14.56 -5.60 -0.45
N VAL A 3 -13.78 -5.01 -1.35
CA VAL A 3 -12.34 -4.86 -1.16
C VAL A 3 -12.14 -3.66 -0.26
N SER A 4 -11.65 -3.85 0.97
CA SER A 4 -11.18 -2.72 1.77
C SER A 4 -10.00 -2.08 1.07
N LEU A 5 -10.09 -0.78 0.81
CA LEU A 5 -8.95 0.02 0.39
C LEU A 5 -8.06 0.23 1.63
N MET A 6 -6.81 -0.21 1.55
CA MET A 6 -5.77 0.07 2.54
C MET A 6 -4.60 0.71 1.80
N ALA A 7 -4.45 2.02 2.00
CA ALA A 7 -3.41 2.81 1.37
C ALA A 7 -2.89 3.88 2.34
N LEU A 8 -1.72 4.39 2.02
CA LEU A 8 -1.07 5.47 2.74
C LEU A 8 -1.06 6.72 1.85
N GLN A 9 -1.19 7.88 2.47
CA GLN A 9 -0.99 9.17 1.81
C GLN A 9 0.23 9.85 2.41
N LYS A 10 1.19 10.25 1.58
CA LYS A 10 2.36 10.98 2.04
C LYS A 10 2.92 11.89 0.95
N THR A 11 3.59 12.96 1.36
CA THR A 11 4.48 13.68 0.44
C THR A 11 5.74 12.87 0.22
N ILE A 12 6.01 12.50 -1.03
CA ILE A 12 7.22 11.74 -1.40
C ILE A 12 8.14 12.58 -2.29
N ASN A 13 9.44 12.35 -2.12
CA ASN A 13 10.48 12.90 -2.99
C ASN A 13 10.91 11.79 -3.96
N LEU A 14 10.73 12.04 -5.25
CA LEU A 14 11.13 11.11 -6.30
C LEU A 14 12.62 11.30 -6.63
N SER A 15 13.27 10.23 -7.08
CA SER A 15 14.71 10.22 -7.40
C SER A 15 15.11 11.21 -8.51
N ASN A 16 14.16 11.66 -9.32
CA ASN A 16 14.34 12.67 -10.36
C ASN A 16 14.20 14.12 -9.84
N GLY A 17 14.06 14.33 -8.53
CA GLY A 17 13.93 15.65 -7.91
C GLY A 17 12.51 16.23 -7.91
N LEU A 18 11.51 15.50 -8.42
CA LEU A 18 10.11 15.89 -8.31
C LEU A 18 9.55 15.57 -6.91
N VAL A 19 8.57 16.35 -6.49
CA VAL A 19 7.85 16.16 -5.23
C VAL A 19 6.38 15.87 -5.54
N ALA A 20 5.85 14.79 -4.98
CA ALA A 20 4.43 14.48 -5.05
C ALA A 20 3.80 14.69 -3.67
N SER A 21 3.22 15.87 -3.47
CA SER A 21 2.46 16.22 -2.27
C SER A 21 1.13 15.48 -2.31
N ASN A 22 0.88 14.56 -1.38
CA ASN A 22 -0.32 13.69 -1.31
C ASN A 22 -0.30 12.46 -2.23
N ALA A 23 0.88 11.88 -2.45
CA ALA A 23 0.98 10.64 -3.21
C ALA A 23 0.12 9.54 -2.57
N TYR A 24 -0.59 8.79 -3.40
CA TYR A 24 -1.38 7.64 -3.03
C TYR A 24 -0.52 6.38 -3.12
N ILE A 25 -0.21 5.77 -1.98
CA ILE A 25 0.77 4.70 -1.83
C ILE A 25 0.04 3.44 -1.37
N ARG A 26 0.16 2.34 -2.12
CA ARG A 26 -0.55 1.10 -1.78
C ARG A 26 0.23 -0.14 -2.14
N ILE A 27 -0.17 -1.25 -1.52
CA ILE A 27 0.26 -2.58 -1.95
C ILE A 27 -0.52 -2.96 -3.20
N ASP A 28 0.20 -3.20 -4.29
CA ASP A 28 -0.37 -3.58 -5.58
C ASP A 28 -0.26 -5.09 -5.81
N THR A 29 0.84 -5.70 -5.39
CA THR A 29 1.06 -7.15 -5.51
C THR A 29 1.61 -7.69 -4.21
N ILE A 30 1.19 -8.90 -3.87
CA ILE A 30 1.72 -9.69 -2.76
C ILE A 30 1.93 -11.12 -3.27
N ASN A 31 3.13 -11.65 -3.06
CA ASN A 31 3.50 -12.99 -3.50
C ASN A 31 4.53 -13.60 -2.56
N GLY A 32 4.56 -14.92 -2.47
CA GLY A 32 5.55 -15.63 -1.66
C GLY A 32 4.97 -16.88 -1.00
N TYR A 33 5.49 -17.19 0.18
CA TYR A 33 5.17 -18.41 0.93
C TYR A 33 5.05 -18.09 2.43
N LYS A 34 4.71 -19.10 3.24
CA LYS A 34 4.41 -18.94 4.67
C LYS A 34 5.53 -18.31 5.51
N GLY A 35 6.79 -18.41 5.06
CA GLY A 35 7.94 -17.83 5.78
C GLY A 35 8.33 -16.42 5.30
N ARG A 36 7.81 -15.96 4.15
CA ARG A 36 8.15 -14.68 3.55
C ARG A 36 7.15 -14.31 2.46
N LEU A 37 6.60 -13.10 2.57
CA LEU A 37 5.86 -12.44 1.51
C LEU A 37 6.65 -11.24 1.03
N ASP A 38 6.80 -11.13 -0.28
CA ASP A 38 7.30 -9.95 -0.96
C ASP A 38 6.09 -9.14 -1.45
N ILE A 39 6.15 -7.83 -1.24
CA ILE A 39 5.10 -6.88 -1.64
C ILE A 39 5.68 -5.83 -2.59
N SER A 40 4.94 -5.53 -3.66
CA SER A 40 5.17 -4.34 -4.46
C SER A 40 4.30 -3.21 -3.94
N VAL A 41 4.94 -2.10 -3.62
CA VAL A 41 4.30 -0.88 -3.14
C VAL A 41 4.46 0.18 -4.21
N ASN A 42 3.34 0.62 -4.76
CA ASN A 42 3.29 1.57 -5.84
C ASN A 42 2.79 2.92 -5.32
N SER A 43 3.45 3.99 -5.77
CA SER A 43 3.10 5.37 -5.45
C SER A 43 2.50 6.05 -6.68
N TYR A 44 1.32 6.65 -6.54
CA TYR A 44 0.61 7.39 -7.59
C TYR A 44 0.49 8.87 -7.20
N ILE A 45 0.22 9.76 -8.16
CA ILE A 45 -0.06 11.17 -7.86
C ILE A 45 -1.26 11.31 -6.93
N SER A 46 -2.32 10.54 -7.18
CA SER A 46 -3.55 10.56 -6.39
C SER A 46 -4.30 9.22 -6.50
N GLN A 47 -5.27 9.00 -5.62
CA GLN A 47 -6.19 7.85 -5.72
C GLN A 47 -7.01 7.90 -7.01
N ALA A 48 -7.42 9.09 -7.45
CA ALA A 48 -8.19 9.29 -8.66
C ALA A 48 -7.39 8.90 -9.92
N ASP A 49 -6.09 9.23 -9.97
CA ASP A 49 -5.22 8.83 -11.07
C ASP A 49 -5.04 7.31 -11.15
N PHE A 50 -4.87 6.65 -9.99
CA PHE A 50 -4.86 5.18 -9.94
C PHE A 50 -6.17 4.59 -10.48
N GLN A 51 -7.32 5.07 -9.98
CA GLN A 51 -8.64 4.61 -10.44
C GLN A 51 -8.88 4.89 -11.93
N GLY A 52 -8.31 5.99 -12.44
CA GLY A 52 -8.31 6.34 -13.86
C GLY A 52 -7.30 5.56 -14.72
N GLY A 53 -6.61 4.57 -14.15
CA GLY A 53 -5.67 3.69 -14.86
C GLY A 53 -4.35 4.36 -15.24
N LYS A 54 -3.95 5.44 -14.56
CA LYS A 54 -2.65 6.07 -14.77
C LYS A 54 -1.54 5.21 -14.15
N GLY A 55 -0.34 5.30 -14.72
CA GLY A 55 0.84 4.60 -14.21
C GLY A 55 1.31 5.13 -12.85
N TYR A 56 2.05 4.31 -12.12
CA TYR A 56 2.71 4.72 -10.88
C TYR A 56 3.93 5.61 -11.17
N LEU A 57 4.27 6.45 -10.19
CA LEU A 57 5.47 7.29 -10.18
C LEU A 57 6.71 6.52 -9.74
N GLU A 58 6.54 5.65 -8.74
CA GLU A 58 7.59 4.84 -8.15
C GLU A 58 7.01 3.48 -7.73
N GLN A 59 7.82 2.43 -7.87
CA GLN A 59 7.55 1.12 -7.32
C GLN A 59 8.71 0.71 -6.42
N LYS A 60 8.39 0.31 -5.19
CA LYS A 60 9.33 -0.23 -4.22
C LYS A 60 8.92 -1.64 -3.81
N PHE A 61 9.90 -2.45 -3.45
CA PHE A 61 9.68 -3.82 -2.98
C PHE A 61 10.08 -3.93 -1.52
N TYR A 62 9.18 -4.49 -0.72
CA TYR A 62 9.41 -4.80 0.69
C TYR A 62 9.11 -6.27 0.93
N HIS A 63 9.50 -6.78 2.09
CA HIS A 63 9.18 -8.14 2.47
C HIS A 63 8.98 -8.25 3.98
N PHE A 64 8.12 -9.19 4.37
CA PHE A 64 7.85 -9.49 5.78
C PHE A 64 7.53 -10.98 5.96
N ALA A 65 7.68 -11.47 7.19
CA ALA A 65 7.19 -12.79 7.57
C ALA A 65 5.73 -12.66 8.02
N PRO A 66 4.75 -13.28 7.33
CA PRO A 66 3.36 -13.19 7.74
C PRO A 66 3.08 -14.08 8.97
N SER A 67 2.08 -13.71 9.75
CA SER A 67 1.42 -14.65 10.67
C SER A 67 0.48 -15.57 9.89
N ILE A 68 0.55 -16.85 10.20
CA ILE A 68 -0.31 -17.92 9.67
C ILE A 68 -1.26 -18.48 10.74
N GLU A 69 -1.37 -17.82 11.89
CA GLU A 69 -2.34 -18.18 12.93
C GLU A 69 -3.77 -18.06 12.38
N ASP A 70 -4.68 -18.91 12.86
CA ASP A 70 -6.07 -18.94 12.37
C ASP A 70 -6.81 -17.61 12.59
N SER A 71 -6.40 -16.83 13.60
CA SER A 71 -6.94 -15.50 13.91
C SER A 71 -6.22 -14.34 13.21
N ALA A 72 -5.15 -14.61 12.45
CA ALA A 72 -4.39 -13.57 11.80
C ALA A 72 -5.24 -12.86 10.72
N PRO A 73 -5.10 -11.54 10.55
CA PRO A 73 -5.78 -10.84 9.47
C PRO A 73 -5.24 -11.31 8.11
N ASN A 74 -5.93 -11.00 7.02
CA ASN A 74 -5.44 -11.36 5.68
C ASN A 74 -4.05 -10.74 5.38
N PHE A 75 -3.32 -11.34 4.45
CA PHE A 75 -1.94 -10.94 4.15
C PHE A 75 -1.79 -9.50 3.62
N ILE A 76 -2.84 -8.94 3.00
CA ILE A 76 -2.83 -7.55 2.53
C ILE A 76 -2.80 -6.61 3.74
N LYS A 77 -3.66 -6.85 4.75
CA LYS A 77 -3.67 -6.08 5.99
C LYS A 77 -2.37 -6.24 6.77
N GLN A 78 -1.84 -7.45 6.86
CA GLN A 78 -0.54 -7.66 7.52
C GLN A 78 0.59 -6.88 6.83
N GLY A 79 0.64 -6.90 5.49
CA GLY A 79 1.59 -6.11 4.72
C GLY A 79 1.41 -4.61 4.94
N TYR A 80 0.17 -4.13 4.98
CA TYR A 80 -0.15 -2.73 5.28
C TYR A 80 0.37 -2.29 6.65
N GLU A 81 0.09 -3.07 7.69
CA GLU A 81 0.59 -2.79 9.04
C GLU A 81 2.13 -2.85 9.09
N HIS A 82 2.75 -3.78 8.36
CA HIS A 82 4.20 -3.82 8.23
C HIS A 82 4.77 -2.53 7.62
N LEU A 83 4.17 -1.99 6.55
CA LEU A 83 4.61 -0.72 5.96
C LEU A 83 4.59 0.42 6.99
N LYS A 84 3.55 0.48 7.83
CA LYS A 84 3.43 1.50 8.87
C LYS A 84 4.53 1.43 9.94
N THR A 85 5.22 0.29 10.08
CA THR A 85 6.37 0.17 10.97
C THR A 85 7.67 0.74 10.39
N LEU A 86 7.72 1.01 9.09
CA LEU A 86 8.92 1.51 8.42
C LEU A 86 9.04 3.03 8.61
N ASP A 87 10.25 3.51 8.90
CA ASP A 87 10.53 4.94 9.11
C ASP A 87 10.08 5.81 7.93
N GLU A 88 10.15 5.29 6.71
CA GLU A 88 9.70 5.96 5.49
C GLU A 88 8.20 6.36 5.55
N PHE A 89 7.37 5.61 6.27
CA PHE A 89 5.93 5.79 6.33
C PHE A 89 5.40 6.31 7.67
N LYS A 90 6.27 6.60 8.65
CA LYS A 90 5.87 7.00 10.01
C LYS A 90 4.92 8.21 10.09
N ASP A 91 5.03 9.14 9.15
CA ASP A 91 4.21 10.36 9.06
C ASP A 91 3.13 10.28 7.96
N ALA A 92 2.87 9.08 7.43
CA ALA A 92 1.83 8.90 6.42
C ALA A 92 0.43 8.92 7.05
N ILE A 93 -0.55 9.39 6.29
CA ILE A 93 -1.96 9.37 6.68
C ILE A 93 -2.60 8.08 6.17
N ASP A 94 -3.33 7.38 7.04
CA ASP A 94 -4.11 6.20 6.64
C ASP A 94 -5.27 6.60 5.72
N LEU A 95 -5.35 5.98 4.55
CA LEU A 95 -6.50 6.04 3.65
C LEU A 95 -7.23 4.70 3.68
N LEU A 96 -8.27 4.64 4.51
CA LEU A 96 -9.11 3.46 4.71
C LEU A 96 -10.47 3.74 4.11
N ASP A 97 -10.92 2.91 3.17
CA ASP A 97 -12.30 2.93 2.67
C ASP A 97 -12.92 1.55 2.87
N GLU A 98 -14.04 1.52 3.60
CA GLU A 98 -14.86 0.32 3.75
C GLU A 98 -15.77 0.26 2.53
N GLY A 99 -15.45 -0.68 1.63
CA GLY A 99 -15.99 -0.81 0.28
C GLY A 99 -17.35 -0.16 0.03
N GLN A 100 -17.40 0.74 -0.95
CA GLN A 100 -18.65 1.19 -1.56
C GLN A 100 -19.51 -0.03 -1.89
N THR A 101 -20.66 -0.15 -1.23
CA THR A 101 -21.76 -0.99 -1.71
C THR A 101 -22.16 -0.44 -3.07
N THR A 102 -21.81 -1.14 -4.15
CA THR A 102 -22.50 -0.96 -5.43
C THR A 102 -23.98 -1.25 -5.19
N GLN A 103 -24.81 -0.21 -5.32
CA GLN A 103 -26.25 -0.35 -5.50
C GLN A 103 -26.56 -0.98 -6.85
#